data_AF-A0A9Q4A1G1-F1
#
_entry.id   AF-A0A9Q4A1G1-F1
#
_cell.length_a   1.000
_cell.length_b   1.000
_cell.length_c   1.000
_cell.angle_alpha   90.00
_cell.angle_beta   90.00
_cell.angle_gamma   90.00
#
_symmetry.space_group_name_H-M   'P 1'
#
loop_
_entity.id
_entity.type
_entity.pdbx_description
1 polymer ?
#
loop_
_entity_poly.entity_id
_entity_poly.type
_entity_poly.pdbx_seq_one_letter_code
_entity_poly.pdbx_strand_id
1 'polypeptide(L)'
;MNLIQHADSPRYIRLHPLDNVVVVVNDQGVPAGTEFDNGLVTVDNVPQSHKVSTVDLAVGEAIIRYGHTIGYALQPIPRGSWVREDQLRMPSAPALDSLPMSDAVPEKQAPLEGFTFEGYRNADGTVGTRNILGITTTVQCVTGVLDHAVKRIRDELLPKYPNVDDVVALTHSYGCGVAITATDAYIPIRTVRNLARNPNLGGEALVISLGCEKLQAGQVMHEGDSSVDLSDPWLYRLQDSSHGFNEMIEQIMELAETRLKKLDVRRRETVPASELILG
;
A
#
# COMPACT_ATOMS: atom_id res chain seq x y z
N MET A 1 15.68 31.59 10.00
CA MET A 1 15.40 30.68 8.87
C MET A 1 14.88 31.56 7.75
N ASN A 2 15.76 31.98 6.83
CA ASN A 2 15.33 32.81 5.70
C ASN A 2 14.54 31.91 4.75
N LEU A 3 13.22 31.99 4.83
CA LEU A 3 12.35 31.43 3.81
C LEU A 3 12.75 32.07 2.48
N ILE A 4 13.06 31.24 1.49
CA ILE A 4 13.30 31.70 0.12
C ILE A 4 12.03 32.46 -0.28
N GLN A 5 12.15 33.76 -0.58
CA GLN A 5 11.05 34.53 -1.13
C GLN A 5 10.52 33.77 -2.34
N HIS A 6 9.22 33.47 -2.35
CA HIS A 6 8.52 32.89 -3.50
C HIS A 6 8.55 33.94 -4.62
N ALA A 7 9.65 34.03 -5.34
CA ALA A 7 9.70 34.77 -6.59
C ALA A 7 8.94 33.93 -7.60
N ASP A 8 7.95 34.52 -8.27
CA ASP A 8 7.27 33.97 -9.47
C ASP A 8 8.21 33.80 -10.67
N SER A 9 9.50 33.58 -10.41
CA SER A 9 10.49 33.15 -11.39
C SER A 9 9.97 31.91 -12.15
N PRO A 10 10.11 31.89 -13.47
CA PRO A 10 9.80 30.73 -14.29
C PRO A 10 10.63 29.51 -13.85
N ARG A 11 9.97 28.40 -13.53
CA ARG A 11 10.61 27.18 -13.03
C ARG A 11 10.14 25.97 -13.82
N TYR A 12 11.08 25.07 -14.08
CA TYR A 12 10.80 23.76 -14.64
C TYR A 12 11.54 22.67 -13.87
N ILE A 13 11.10 21.42 -14.04
CA ILE A 13 11.84 20.23 -13.60
C ILE A 13 12.27 19.44 -14.83
N ARG A 14 13.56 19.07 -14.85
CA ARG A 14 14.15 18.07 -15.75
C ARG A 14 14.39 16.80 -14.92
N LEU A 15 13.88 15.66 -15.37
CA LEU A 15 13.92 14.42 -14.59
C LEU A 15 15.18 13.60 -14.87
N HIS A 16 15.69 13.68 -16.10
CA HIS A 16 16.92 13.01 -16.50
C HIS A 16 17.75 13.92 -17.43
N PRO A 17 19.10 13.84 -17.39
CA PRO A 17 19.96 14.69 -18.24
C PRO A 17 19.67 14.58 -19.75
N LEU A 18 19.32 13.37 -20.22
CA LEU A 18 18.98 13.10 -21.63
C LEU A 18 17.61 13.63 -22.07
N ASP A 19 16.79 14.13 -21.15
CA ASP A 19 15.45 14.59 -21.50
C ASP A 19 15.53 15.76 -22.49
N ASN A 20 14.69 15.73 -23.52
CA ASN A 20 14.55 16.86 -24.43
C ASN A 20 13.29 17.69 -24.17
N VAL A 21 12.51 17.31 -23.16
CA VAL A 21 11.39 18.07 -22.60
C VAL A 21 11.58 18.32 -21.11
N VAL A 22 10.98 19.41 -20.60
CA VAL A 22 10.94 19.74 -19.17
C VAL A 22 9.50 20.03 -18.74
N VAL A 23 9.21 19.94 -17.45
CA VAL A 23 7.86 20.13 -16.90
C VAL A 23 7.77 21.46 -16.15
N VAL A 24 6.79 22.30 -16.50
CA VAL A 24 6.53 23.57 -15.80
C VAL A 24 5.94 23.32 -14.42
N VAL A 25 6.43 24.01 -13.40
CA VAL A 25 5.95 23.85 -12.01
C VAL A 25 5.27 25.09 -11.41
N ASN A 26 5.28 26.22 -12.12
CA ASN A 26 4.55 27.42 -11.70
C ASN A 26 3.04 27.15 -11.65
N ASP A 27 2.37 27.55 -10.57
CA ASP A 27 0.96 27.24 -10.31
C ASP A 27 0.01 27.74 -11.40
N GLN A 28 0.31 28.90 -12.00
CA GLN A 28 -0.48 29.48 -13.09
C GLN A 28 0.05 29.09 -14.49
N GLY A 29 0.99 28.15 -14.54
CA GLY A 29 1.79 27.91 -15.74
C GLY A 29 2.73 29.08 -16.05
N VAL A 30 3.16 29.16 -17.30
CA VAL A 30 3.99 30.25 -17.83
C VAL A 30 3.41 30.76 -19.14
N PRO A 31 3.33 32.09 -19.35
CA PRO A 31 2.87 32.64 -20.62
C PRO A 31 3.89 32.42 -21.75
N ALA A 32 3.49 32.62 -22.99
CA ALA A 32 4.41 32.72 -24.13
C ALA A 32 5.40 33.87 -23.94
N GLY A 33 6.64 33.70 -24.40
CA GLY A 33 7.72 34.66 -24.24
C GLY A 33 8.41 34.63 -22.88
N THR A 34 8.09 33.67 -22.03
CA THR A 34 8.71 33.50 -20.71
C THR A 34 10.12 32.93 -20.87
N GLU A 35 11.12 33.64 -20.35
CA GLU A 35 12.52 33.19 -20.33
C GLU A 35 12.86 32.51 -19.00
N PHE A 36 13.47 31.32 -19.07
CA PHE A 36 14.04 30.60 -17.95
C PHE A 36 15.55 30.87 -17.84
N ASP A 37 16.14 30.68 -16.66
CA ASP A 37 17.55 30.97 -16.37
C ASP A 37 18.57 30.30 -17.31
N ASN A 38 18.21 29.20 -17.96
CA ASN A 38 19.05 28.49 -18.93
C ASN A 38 18.92 29.02 -20.38
N GLY A 39 18.22 30.14 -20.59
CA GLY A 39 17.95 30.73 -21.91
C GLY A 39 16.90 29.98 -22.74
N LEU A 40 16.10 29.11 -22.13
CA LEU A 40 14.88 28.60 -22.75
C LEU A 40 13.82 29.69 -22.74
N VAL A 41 13.16 29.93 -23.87
CA VAL A 41 12.04 30.87 -23.99
C VAL A 41 10.82 30.11 -24.47
N THR A 42 9.69 30.24 -23.79
CA THR A 42 8.43 29.61 -24.23
C THR A 42 7.89 30.30 -25.47
N VAL A 43 7.30 29.54 -26.39
CA VAL A 43 6.57 30.11 -27.54
C VAL A 43 5.05 30.05 -27.35
N ASP A 44 4.58 29.18 -26.45
CA ASP A 44 3.17 29.00 -26.11
C ASP A 44 2.91 29.40 -24.66
N ASN A 45 1.63 29.61 -24.32
CA ASN A 45 1.20 29.56 -22.93
C ASN A 45 1.21 28.09 -22.48
N VAL A 46 2.03 27.77 -21.48
CA VAL A 46 2.22 26.40 -21.00
C VAL A 46 1.62 26.27 -19.61
N PRO A 47 0.58 25.44 -19.40
CA PRO A 47 0.01 25.23 -18.08
C PRO A 47 0.98 24.52 -17.12
N GLN A 48 0.70 24.59 -15.82
CA GLN A 48 1.41 23.78 -14.82
C GLN A 48 1.38 22.28 -15.20
N SER A 49 2.43 21.55 -14.87
CA SER A 49 2.57 20.11 -15.10
C SER A 49 2.60 19.68 -16.57
N HIS A 50 2.66 20.64 -17.50
CA HIS A 50 2.80 20.36 -18.92
C HIS A 50 4.25 20.48 -19.39
N LYS A 51 4.52 19.85 -20.54
CA LYS A 51 5.85 19.67 -21.11
C LYS A 51 6.22 20.84 -22.02
N VAL A 52 7.45 21.31 -21.92
CA VAL A 52 8.06 22.28 -22.84
C VAL A 52 9.22 21.62 -23.55
N SER A 53 9.28 21.76 -24.87
CA SER A 53 10.44 21.27 -25.63
C SER A 53 11.66 22.13 -25.34
N THR A 54 12.81 21.51 -25.08
CA THR A 54 14.07 22.21 -24.82
C THR A 54 14.96 22.33 -26.05
N VAL A 55 14.57 21.68 -27.14
CA VAL A 55 15.22 21.68 -28.45
C VAL A 55 14.16 21.76 -29.54
N ASP A 56 14.57 22.06 -30.78
CA ASP A 56 13.69 21.85 -31.92
C ASP A 56 13.58 20.35 -32.20
N LEU A 57 12.36 19.86 -32.40
CA LEU A 57 12.09 18.46 -32.73
C LEU A 57 11.45 18.36 -34.11
N ALA A 58 12.04 17.58 -35.01
CA ALA A 58 11.48 17.29 -36.32
C ALA A 58 10.41 16.18 -36.26
N VAL A 59 9.65 16.03 -37.35
CA VAL A 59 8.67 14.93 -37.48
C VAL A 59 9.38 13.59 -37.33
N GLY A 60 8.81 12.72 -36.50
CA GLY A 60 9.34 11.39 -36.22
C GLY A 60 10.48 11.36 -35.19
N GLU A 61 10.97 12.50 -34.71
CA GLU A 61 11.97 12.52 -33.65
C GLU A 61 11.39 12.10 -32.31
N ALA A 62 12.23 11.48 -31.48
CA ALA A 62 11.85 10.96 -30.18
C ALA A 62 11.70 12.10 -29.17
N ILE A 63 10.59 12.09 -28.43
CA ILE A 63 10.42 12.88 -27.21
C ILE A 63 10.93 12.03 -26.05
N ILE A 64 11.91 12.55 -25.32
CA ILE A 64 12.63 11.84 -24.27
C ILE A 64 12.30 12.47 -22.92
N ARG A 65 11.77 11.65 -22.00
CA ARG A 65 11.49 12.00 -20.61
C ARG A 65 11.85 10.82 -19.71
N TYR A 66 12.40 11.06 -18.51
CA TYR A 66 12.98 10.02 -17.66
C TYR A 66 14.13 9.25 -18.34
N GLY A 67 14.80 9.86 -19.32
CA GLY A 67 15.83 9.21 -20.12
C GLY A 67 15.31 8.20 -21.15
N HIS A 68 13.99 8.08 -21.33
CA HIS A 68 13.37 7.13 -22.25
C HIS A 68 12.46 7.83 -23.26
N THR A 69 12.32 7.21 -24.44
CA THR A 69 11.38 7.67 -25.47
C THR A 69 9.95 7.45 -25.01
N ILE A 70 9.20 8.54 -24.85
CA ILE A 70 7.78 8.50 -24.47
C ILE A 70 6.83 8.66 -25.67
N GLY A 71 7.36 9.07 -26.82
CA GLY A 71 6.58 9.33 -28.02
C GLY A 71 7.46 9.82 -29.16
N TYR A 72 6.88 9.92 -30.35
CA TYR A 72 7.50 10.50 -31.53
C TYR A 72 6.67 11.68 -32.03
N ALA A 73 7.32 12.77 -32.43
CA ALA A 73 6.63 13.97 -32.89
C ALA A 73 5.85 13.69 -34.20
N LEU A 74 4.56 14.03 -34.24
CA LEU A 74 3.73 13.90 -35.45
C LEU A 74 3.89 15.08 -36.41
N GLN A 75 4.38 16.20 -35.89
CA GLN A 75 4.65 17.44 -36.60
C GLN A 75 5.90 18.10 -35.99
N PRO A 76 6.54 19.08 -36.65
CA PRO A 76 7.65 19.81 -36.05
C PRO A 76 7.22 20.49 -34.74
N ILE A 77 8.04 20.39 -33.69
CA ILE A 77 7.82 21.01 -32.38
C ILE A 77 9.04 21.91 -32.09
N PRO A 78 8.90 23.24 -32.27
CA PRO A 78 9.96 24.18 -31.94
C PRO A 78 10.41 24.11 -30.48
N ARG A 79 11.66 24.49 -30.23
CA ARG A 79 12.16 24.77 -28.88
C ARG A 79 11.25 25.80 -28.21
N GLY A 80 10.87 25.53 -26.96
CA GLY A 80 9.97 26.38 -26.18
C GLY A 80 8.49 26.08 -26.36
N SER A 81 8.11 25.17 -27.28
CA SER A 81 6.71 24.83 -27.50
C SER A 81 6.14 23.95 -26.40
N TRP A 82 4.84 24.12 -26.17
CA TRP A 82 4.05 23.20 -25.36
C TRP A 82 3.89 21.87 -26.09
N VAL A 83 4.49 20.81 -25.55
CA VAL A 83 4.37 19.45 -26.08
C VAL A 83 3.09 18.78 -25.58
N ARG A 84 2.11 18.67 -26.46
CA ARG A 84 0.78 18.10 -26.18
C ARG A 84 0.66 16.65 -26.66
N GLU A 85 -0.27 15.91 -26.06
CA GLU A 85 -0.49 14.49 -26.38
C GLU A 85 -0.97 14.26 -27.81
N ASP A 86 -1.77 15.18 -28.36
CA ASP A 86 -2.27 15.15 -29.74
C ASP A 86 -1.17 15.33 -30.81
N GLN A 87 0.03 15.76 -30.39
CA GLN A 87 1.20 15.93 -31.26
C GLN A 87 2.13 14.72 -31.23
N LEU A 88 1.82 13.70 -30.43
CA LEU A 88 2.70 12.56 -30.19
C LEU A 88 2.09 11.26 -30.69
N ARG A 89 2.92 10.48 -31.38
CA ARG A 89 2.65 9.06 -31.62
C ARG A 89 3.29 8.23 -30.51
N MET A 90 2.48 7.49 -29.77
CA MET A 90 2.99 6.56 -28.76
C MET A 90 3.82 5.44 -29.43
N PRO A 91 4.95 5.03 -28.83
CA PRO A 91 5.68 3.85 -29.30
C PRO A 91 4.81 2.60 -29.13
N SER A 92 4.87 1.68 -30.09
CA SER A 92 4.25 0.36 -29.93
C SER A 92 5.00 -0.43 -28.86
N ALA A 93 4.28 -0.96 -27.88
CA ALA A 93 4.87 -1.83 -26.87
C ALA A 93 5.40 -3.11 -27.54
N PRO A 94 6.66 -3.49 -27.29
CA PRO A 94 7.18 -4.79 -27.74
C PRO A 94 6.46 -5.94 -27.00
N ALA A 95 6.56 -7.16 -27.56
CA ALA A 95 6.02 -8.34 -26.90
C ALA A 95 6.78 -8.66 -25.62
N LEU A 96 6.09 -9.22 -24.61
CA LEU A 96 6.70 -9.57 -23.33
C LEU A 96 7.89 -10.52 -23.51
N ASP A 97 7.73 -11.56 -24.32
CA ASP A 97 8.78 -12.57 -24.59
C ASP A 97 9.96 -12.02 -25.40
N SER A 98 9.83 -10.83 -25.98
CA SER A 98 10.91 -10.13 -26.68
C SER A 98 11.64 -9.10 -25.82
N LEU A 99 11.15 -8.83 -24.60
CA LEU A 99 11.84 -7.91 -23.71
C LEU A 99 13.16 -8.53 -23.27
N PRO A 100 14.29 -7.81 -23.41
CA PRO A 100 15.56 -8.28 -22.88
C PRO A 100 15.47 -8.37 -21.35
N MET A 101 15.95 -9.48 -20.80
CA MET A 101 16.21 -9.58 -19.37
C MET A 101 17.37 -8.62 -19.06
N SER A 102 17.09 -7.58 -18.29
CA SER A 102 18.07 -6.54 -17.98
C SER A 102 19.30 -7.15 -17.28
N ASP A 103 20.48 -6.91 -17.85
CA ASP A 103 21.78 -7.18 -17.26
C ASP A 103 22.42 -5.93 -16.63
N ALA A 104 21.72 -4.80 -16.69
CA ALA A 104 22.09 -3.54 -16.02
C ALA A 104 21.87 -3.66 -14.50
N VAL A 105 22.65 -4.53 -13.86
CA VAL A 105 22.71 -4.66 -12.41
C VAL A 105 23.47 -3.44 -11.87
N PRO A 106 22.81 -2.53 -11.14
CA PRO A 106 23.50 -1.37 -10.58
C PRO A 106 24.58 -1.82 -9.59
N GLU A 107 25.64 -1.03 -9.47
CA GLU A 107 26.67 -1.31 -8.48
C GLU A 107 26.06 -1.36 -7.07
N LYS A 108 26.42 -2.41 -6.32
CA LYS A 108 25.94 -2.58 -4.95
C LYS A 108 26.49 -1.42 -4.11
N GLN A 109 25.58 -0.57 -3.63
CA GLN A 109 25.92 0.49 -2.70
C GLN A 109 26.38 -0.11 -1.36
N ALA A 110 27.22 0.62 -0.63
CA ALA A 110 27.62 0.21 0.72
C ALA A 110 26.37 0.08 1.62
N PRO A 111 26.27 -1.00 2.42
CA PRO A 111 25.13 -1.16 3.32
C PRO A 111 25.09 -0.02 4.34
N LEU A 112 23.87 0.43 4.65
CA LEU A 112 23.63 1.33 5.77
C LEU A 112 23.52 0.52 7.05
N GLU A 113 24.39 0.79 8.02
CA GLU A 113 24.47 0.07 9.30
C GLU A 113 24.09 0.97 10.48
N GLY A 114 23.67 0.36 11.60
CA GLY A 114 23.36 1.07 12.85
C GLY A 114 21.99 1.75 12.91
N PHE A 115 21.18 1.68 11.84
CA PHE A 115 19.80 2.18 11.85
C PHE A 115 18.87 1.19 12.55
N THR A 116 18.05 1.71 13.46
CA THR A 116 17.11 0.95 14.27
C THR A 116 15.74 1.62 14.32
N PHE A 117 14.72 0.90 14.79
CA PHE A 117 13.42 1.45 15.16
C PHE A 117 12.84 0.71 16.36
N GLU A 118 11.88 1.34 17.03
CA GLU A 118 11.15 0.76 18.16
C GLU A 118 9.98 -0.08 17.64
N GLY A 119 10.10 -1.41 17.67
CA GLY A 119 9.14 -2.36 17.11
C GLY A 119 8.67 -3.42 18.10
N TYR A 120 7.56 -4.09 17.80
CA TYR A 120 7.04 -5.20 18.59
C TYR A 120 7.51 -6.53 18.00
N ARG A 121 8.46 -7.19 18.65
CA ARG A 121 8.94 -8.50 18.21
C ARG A 121 7.86 -9.57 18.41
N ASN A 122 7.71 -10.44 17.42
CA ASN A 122 6.79 -11.57 17.43
C ASN A 122 7.54 -12.88 17.69
N ALA A 123 6.82 -13.93 18.08
CA ALA A 123 7.39 -15.25 18.35
C ALA A 123 8.00 -15.90 17.09
N ASP A 124 7.49 -15.57 15.90
CA ASP A 124 8.00 -16.05 14.61
C ASP A 124 9.24 -15.27 14.09
N GLY A 125 9.72 -14.29 14.86
CA GLY A 125 10.86 -13.44 14.53
C GLY A 125 10.52 -12.15 13.79
N THR A 126 9.31 -12.02 13.24
CA THR A 126 8.88 -10.79 12.57
C THR A 126 8.72 -9.63 13.55
N VAL A 127 8.69 -8.40 13.04
CA VAL A 127 8.52 -7.20 13.86
C VAL A 127 7.35 -6.34 13.37
N GLY A 128 6.38 -6.12 14.26
CA GLY A 128 5.29 -5.18 14.04
C GLY A 128 5.71 -3.73 14.35
N THR A 129 5.21 -2.78 13.58
CA THR A 129 5.32 -1.33 13.86
C THR A 129 4.16 -0.80 14.70
N ARG A 130 3.10 -1.60 14.82
CA ARG A 130 1.91 -1.39 15.65
C ARG A 130 1.57 -2.67 16.41
N ASN A 131 0.75 -2.52 17.44
CA ASN A 131 0.23 -3.59 18.28
C ASN A 131 -1.30 -3.57 18.22
N ILE A 132 -1.87 -4.31 17.27
CA ILE A 132 -3.29 -4.22 16.88
C ILE A 132 -3.97 -5.56 17.14
N LEU A 133 -5.19 -5.54 17.67
CA LEU A 133 -6.06 -6.73 17.64
C LEU A 133 -6.72 -6.84 16.28
N GLY A 134 -6.32 -7.83 15.48
CA GLY A 134 -6.96 -8.14 14.20
C GLY A 134 -8.09 -9.16 14.39
N ILE A 135 -9.26 -8.90 13.81
CA ILE A 135 -10.37 -9.84 13.79
C ILE A 135 -10.75 -10.13 12.35
N THR A 136 -10.36 -11.29 11.83
CA THR A 136 -10.66 -11.70 10.45
C THR A 136 -11.95 -12.52 10.40
N THR A 137 -12.62 -12.50 9.25
CA THR A 137 -13.83 -13.30 9.03
C THR A 137 -13.55 -14.45 8.07
N THR A 138 -14.37 -15.49 8.09
CA THR A 138 -14.36 -16.54 7.06
C THR A 138 -15.37 -16.28 5.94
N VAL A 139 -16.26 -15.30 6.13
CA VAL A 139 -17.38 -15.02 5.23
C VAL A 139 -17.92 -13.60 5.43
N GLN A 140 -18.63 -13.07 4.44
CA GLN A 140 -19.25 -11.74 4.51
C GLN A 140 -20.44 -11.66 5.48
N CYS A 141 -21.19 -12.75 5.66
CA CYS A 141 -22.46 -12.76 6.39
C CYS A 141 -22.31 -12.36 7.88
N VAL A 142 -21.11 -12.43 8.45
CA VAL A 142 -20.84 -12.03 9.84
C VAL A 142 -20.51 -10.53 9.99
N THR A 143 -20.28 -9.80 8.89
CA THR A 143 -19.76 -8.43 8.89
C THR A 143 -20.57 -7.49 9.77
N GLY A 144 -21.91 -7.51 9.67
CA GLY A 144 -22.75 -6.62 10.47
C GLY A 144 -22.67 -6.86 11.99
N VAL A 145 -22.54 -8.13 12.41
CA VAL A 145 -22.33 -8.48 13.82
C VAL A 145 -20.94 -8.06 14.28
N LEU A 146 -19.92 -8.30 13.45
CA LEU A 146 -18.54 -7.94 13.75
C LEU A 146 -18.34 -6.43 13.84
N ASP A 147 -18.92 -5.64 12.93
CA ASP A 147 -18.81 -4.17 12.96
C ASP A 147 -19.37 -3.60 14.27
N HIS A 148 -20.51 -4.14 14.72
CA HIS A 148 -21.09 -3.77 16.00
C HIS A 148 -20.19 -4.18 17.18
N ALA A 149 -19.65 -5.41 17.16
CA ALA A 149 -18.73 -5.87 18.19
C ALA A 149 -17.44 -5.03 18.24
N VAL A 150 -16.79 -4.77 17.10
CA VAL A 150 -15.56 -3.96 17.02
C VAL A 150 -15.78 -2.54 17.52
N LYS A 151 -16.93 -1.93 17.21
CA LYS A 151 -17.29 -0.63 17.79
C LYS A 151 -17.32 -0.71 19.32
N ARG A 152 -18.01 -1.70 19.89
CA ARG A 152 -18.05 -1.89 21.35
C ARG A 152 -16.69 -2.19 21.94
N ILE A 153 -15.85 -3.00 21.28
CA ILE A 153 -14.49 -3.28 21.73
C ILE A 153 -13.69 -1.97 21.81
N ARG A 154 -13.76 -1.12 20.78
CA ARG A 154 -13.07 0.18 20.77
C ARG A 154 -13.59 1.15 21.83
N ASP A 155 -14.90 1.18 22.07
CA ASP A 155 -15.52 2.11 23.02
C ASP A 155 -15.40 1.64 24.49
N GLU A 156 -15.48 0.34 24.75
CA GLU A 156 -15.61 -0.24 26.10
C GLU A 156 -14.36 -0.97 26.62
N LEU A 157 -13.58 -1.62 25.73
CA LEU A 157 -12.42 -2.44 26.11
C LEU A 157 -11.10 -1.75 25.84
N LEU A 158 -10.88 -1.24 24.62
CA LEU A 158 -9.61 -0.65 24.19
C LEU A 158 -9.09 0.44 25.14
N PRO A 159 -9.91 1.33 25.74
CA PRO A 159 -9.43 2.34 26.70
C PRO A 159 -8.79 1.75 27.97
N LYS A 160 -9.05 0.47 28.28
CA LYS A 160 -8.45 -0.25 29.41
C LYS A 160 -7.07 -0.83 29.09
N TYR A 161 -6.66 -0.84 27.82
CA TYR A 161 -5.46 -1.48 27.30
C TYR A 161 -4.57 -0.47 26.54
N PRO A 162 -3.91 0.45 27.25
CA PRO A 162 -3.25 1.61 26.65
C PRO A 162 -2.04 1.28 25.76
N ASN A 163 -1.52 0.04 25.80
CA ASN A 163 -0.42 -0.39 24.94
C ASN A 163 -0.90 -1.08 23.65
N VAL A 164 -2.21 -1.16 23.42
CA VAL A 164 -2.82 -1.65 22.17
C VAL A 164 -3.21 -0.43 21.33
N ASP A 165 -2.71 -0.39 20.09
CA ASP A 165 -2.87 0.76 19.21
C ASP A 165 -4.30 0.85 18.62
N ASP A 166 -4.91 -0.27 18.26
CA ASP A 166 -6.26 -0.34 17.67
C ASP A 166 -6.83 -1.78 17.68
N VAL A 167 -8.10 -1.89 17.31
CA VAL A 167 -8.78 -3.14 16.95
C VAL A 167 -9.32 -3.01 15.53
N VAL A 168 -9.03 -3.95 14.64
CA VAL A 168 -9.37 -3.85 13.21
C VAL A 168 -10.11 -5.11 12.74
N ALA A 169 -11.26 -4.91 12.09
CA ALA A 169 -11.97 -5.96 11.36
C ALA A 169 -11.34 -6.17 9.98
N LEU A 170 -10.94 -7.40 9.67
CA LEU A 170 -10.40 -7.82 8.37
C LEU A 170 -11.49 -8.62 7.64
N THR A 171 -12.44 -7.89 7.04
CA THR A 171 -13.62 -8.46 6.38
C THR A 171 -13.38 -8.67 4.89
N HIS A 172 -14.04 -9.69 4.33
CA HIS A 172 -14.01 -9.98 2.90
C HIS A 172 -15.30 -10.66 2.42
N SER A 173 -15.53 -10.65 1.11
CA SER A 173 -16.68 -11.32 0.49
C SER A 173 -16.46 -12.82 0.20
N TYR A 174 -15.20 -13.27 0.22
CA TYR A 174 -14.84 -14.65 -0.05
C TYR A 174 -15.40 -15.61 1.02
N GLY A 175 -15.80 -16.83 0.66
CA GLY A 175 -16.25 -17.87 1.60
C GLY A 175 -17.72 -18.31 1.50
N CYS A 176 -18.64 -17.49 0.97
CA CYS A 176 -20.03 -17.90 0.69
C CYS A 176 -20.22 -18.16 -0.81
N GLY A 177 -20.81 -19.31 -1.17
CA GLY A 177 -21.11 -19.63 -2.57
C GLY A 177 -19.89 -19.78 -3.49
N VAL A 178 -18.68 -19.92 -2.92
CA VAL A 178 -17.43 -20.04 -3.69
C VAL A 178 -17.02 -21.50 -3.86
N ALA A 179 -16.54 -21.85 -5.05
CA ALA A 179 -15.81 -23.09 -5.29
C ALA A 179 -14.42 -23.01 -4.65
N ILE A 180 -14.33 -23.33 -3.35
CA ILE A 180 -13.10 -23.28 -2.54
C ILE A 180 -11.96 -24.19 -3.08
N THR A 181 -12.31 -25.11 -3.99
CA THR A 181 -11.40 -26.05 -4.65
C THR A 181 -11.13 -25.71 -6.12
N ALA A 182 -11.61 -24.57 -6.63
CA ALA A 182 -11.31 -24.12 -7.99
C ALA A 182 -9.83 -23.77 -8.16
N THR A 183 -9.32 -23.84 -9.40
CA THR A 183 -7.89 -23.69 -9.74
C THR A 183 -7.21 -22.48 -9.08
N ASP A 184 -7.87 -21.32 -9.06
CA ASP A 184 -7.31 -20.08 -8.51
C ASP A 184 -7.84 -19.69 -7.13
N ALA A 185 -8.62 -20.57 -6.48
CA ALA A 185 -9.15 -20.35 -5.14
C ALA A 185 -8.05 -20.14 -4.09
N TYR A 186 -6.84 -20.65 -4.33
CA TYR A 186 -5.70 -20.48 -3.43
C TYR A 186 -5.27 -19.01 -3.27
N ILE A 187 -5.51 -18.14 -4.25
CA ILE A 187 -5.10 -16.72 -4.20
C ILE A 187 -5.83 -15.99 -3.06
N PRO A 188 -7.17 -15.89 -3.06
CA PRO A 188 -7.89 -15.22 -1.97
C PRO A 188 -7.70 -15.93 -0.62
N ILE A 189 -7.63 -17.26 -0.58
CA ILE A 189 -7.34 -18.00 0.66
C ILE A 189 -5.98 -17.58 1.23
N ARG A 190 -4.95 -17.53 0.38
CA ARG A 190 -3.60 -17.09 0.78
C ARG A 190 -3.58 -15.62 1.19
N THR A 191 -4.34 -14.75 0.53
CA THR A 191 -4.45 -13.34 0.90
C THR A 191 -5.04 -13.17 2.29
N VAL A 192 -6.19 -13.81 2.57
CA VAL A 192 -6.85 -13.73 3.88
C VAL A 192 -5.95 -14.30 4.97
N ARG A 193 -5.36 -15.47 4.72
CA ARG A 193 -4.36 -16.07 5.62
C ARG A 193 -3.21 -15.11 5.92
N ASN A 194 -2.59 -14.51 4.90
CA ASN A 194 -1.44 -13.64 5.09
C ASN A 194 -1.80 -12.32 5.78
N LEU A 195 -3.03 -11.82 5.61
CA LEU A 195 -3.52 -10.65 6.36
C LEU A 195 -3.64 -10.96 7.85
N ALA A 196 -4.16 -12.13 8.21
CA ALA A 196 -4.24 -12.59 9.60
C ALA A 196 -2.86 -12.82 10.26
N ARG A 197 -1.81 -12.94 9.44
CA ARG A 197 -0.40 -13.14 9.85
C ARG A 197 0.44 -11.87 9.79
N ASN A 198 -0.18 -10.70 9.60
CA ASN A 198 0.55 -9.45 9.54
C ASN A 198 1.28 -9.22 10.88
N PRO A 199 2.58 -8.84 10.87
CA PRO A 199 3.35 -8.66 12.11
C PRO A 199 2.75 -7.67 13.11
N ASN A 200 1.94 -6.72 12.66
CA ASN A 200 1.23 -5.77 13.53
C ASN A 200 0.12 -6.42 14.38
N LEU A 201 -0.32 -7.63 14.04
CA LEU A 201 -1.35 -8.37 14.79
C LEU A 201 -0.77 -9.18 15.95
N GLY A 202 0.55 -9.25 16.07
CA GLY A 202 1.21 -9.91 17.19
C GLY A 202 1.02 -11.43 17.28
N GLY A 203 0.46 -12.05 16.24
CA GLY A 203 -0.01 -13.44 16.30
C GLY A 203 -1.27 -13.66 17.13
N GLU A 204 -1.95 -12.60 17.57
CA GLU A 204 -3.13 -12.67 18.44
C GLU A 204 -4.44 -12.42 17.66
N ALA A 205 -4.44 -12.67 16.35
CA ALA A 205 -5.62 -12.48 15.53
C ALA A 205 -6.75 -13.43 15.92
N LEU A 206 -7.99 -12.95 15.84
CA LEU A 206 -9.21 -13.73 16.05
C LEU A 206 -9.88 -14.05 14.72
N VAL A 207 -10.60 -15.16 14.66
CA VAL A 207 -11.46 -15.52 13.52
C VAL A 207 -12.92 -15.55 13.96
N ILE A 208 -13.76 -14.78 13.30
CA ILE A 208 -15.23 -14.84 13.46
C ILE A 208 -15.84 -15.48 12.22
N SER A 209 -16.53 -16.60 12.45
CA SER A 209 -17.12 -17.44 11.43
C SER A 209 -18.64 -17.45 11.54
N LEU A 210 -19.36 -17.77 10.45
CA LEU A 210 -20.80 -17.97 10.56
C LEU A 210 -21.09 -19.40 11.02
N GLY A 211 -20.51 -20.39 10.33
CA GLY A 211 -20.68 -21.82 10.59
C GLY A 211 -21.10 -22.64 9.35
N CYS A 212 -21.55 -21.98 8.27
CA CYS A 212 -22.05 -22.64 7.06
C CYS A 212 -21.26 -22.33 5.78
N GLU A 213 -20.24 -21.48 5.89
CA GLU A 213 -19.36 -21.08 4.78
C GLU A 213 -18.47 -22.22 4.26
N LYS A 214 -17.92 -22.04 3.06
CA LYS A 214 -16.99 -23.00 2.46
C LYS A 214 -15.55 -22.77 2.92
N LEU A 215 -15.14 -21.52 3.13
CA LEU A 215 -13.83 -21.21 3.71
C LEU A 215 -13.85 -21.55 5.19
N GLN A 216 -13.17 -22.62 5.59
CA GLN A 216 -13.10 -22.99 6.99
C GLN A 216 -12.07 -22.15 7.74
N ALA A 217 -12.30 -21.88 9.03
CA ALA A 217 -11.36 -21.15 9.88
C ALA A 217 -9.93 -21.75 9.85
N GLY A 218 -9.82 -23.09 9.81
CA GLY A 218 -8.56 -23.81 9.65
C GLY A 218 -7.80 -23.53 8.35
N GLN A 219 -8.44 -22.96 7.33
CA GLN A 219 -7.76 -22.50 6.12
C GLN A 219 -7.18 -21.10 6.28
N VAL A 220 -7.66 -20.33 7.26
CA VAL A 220 -7.20 -18.98 7.59
C VAL A 220 -6.11 -19.02 8.67
N MET A 221 -6.35 -19.72 9.78
CA MET A 221 -5.37 -19.94 10.86
C MET A 221 -5.43 -21.43 11.27
N HIS A 222 -4.28 -22.08 11.42
CA HIS A 222 -4.19 -23.50 11.77
C HIS A 222 -3.03 -23.81 12.70
N GLU A 223 -3.15 -24.94 13.40
CA GLU A 223 -2.05 -25.49 14.18
C GLU A 223 -0.82 -25.74 13.28
N GLY A 224 0.36 -25.43 13.80
CA GLY A 224 1.64 -25.54 13.08
C GLY A 224 2.08 -24.26 12.34
N ASP A 225 1.31 -23.18 12.37
CA ASP A 225 1.78 -21.86 11.93
C ASP A 225 2.34 -21.07 13.11
N SER A 226 3.64 -20.82 13.11
CA SER A 226 4.34 -20.13 14.21
C SER A 226 3.99 -18.64 14.32
N SER A 227 3.34 -18.07 13.30
CA SER A 227 2.95 -16.64 13.28
C SER A 227 1.63 -16.35 13.99
N VAL A 228 0.92 -17.38 14.48
CA VAL A 228 -0.35 -17.25 15.20
C VAL A 228 -0.30 -18.04 16.51
N ASP A 229 -0.92 -17.49 17.56
CA ASP A 229 -1.05 -18.15 18.86
C ASP A 229 -2.48 -18.68 19.05
N LEU A 230 -2.62 -20.00 18.89
CA LEU A 230 -3.89 -20.71 19.03
C LEU A 230 -4.03 -21.42 20.40
N SER A 231 -3.19 -21.09 21.39
CA SER A 231 -3.24 -21.70 22.73
C SER A 231 -4.49 -21.30 23.53
N ASP A 232 -4.93 -20.05 23.37
CA ASP A 232 -6.20 -19.54 23.86
C ASP A 232 -7.30 -19.69 22.79
N PRO A 233 -8.60 -19.64 23.17
CA PRO A 233 -9.69 -19.54 22.21
C PRO A 233 -9.46 -18.41 21.19
N TRP A 234 -9.56 -18.73 19.91
CA TRP A 234 -9.27 -17.82 18.79
C TRP A 234 -10.40 -17.74 17.76
N LEU A 235 -11.38 -18.64 17.86
CA LEU A 235 -12.48 -18.82 16.92
C LEU A 235 -13.81 -18.71 17.64
N TYR A 236 -14.73 -17.94 17.07
CA TYR A 236 -16.14 -18.02 17.41
C TYR A 236 -16.99 -18.19 16.14
N ARG A 237 -17.96 -19.11 16.20
CA ARG A 237 -18.95 -19.33 15.13
C ARG A 237 -20.28 -18.76 15.59
N LEU A 238 -20.83 -17.80 14.84
CA LEU A 238 -22.08 -17.15 15.22
C LEU A 238 -23.25 -18.15 15.33
N GLN A 239 -23.27 -19.21 14.52
CA GLN A 239 -24.31 -20.24 14.57
C GLN A 239 -24.24 -21.17 15.80
N ASP A 240 -23.16 -21.09 16.58
CA ASP A 240 -23.08 -21.80 17.87
C ASP A 240 -23.88 -21.08 18.98
N SER A 241 -24.35 -19.84 18.73
CA SER A 241 -25.23 -19.11 19.64
C SER A 241 -26.62 -19.74 19.76
N SER A 242 -27.11 -19.86 20.99
CA SER A 242 -28.44 -20.36 21.32
C SER A 242 -29.40 -19.27 21.83
N HIS A 243 -28.87 -18.10 22.22
CA HIS A 243 -29.58 -16.99 22.81
C HIS A 243 -29.61 -15.73 21.93
N GLY A 244 -29.09 -15.80 20.70
CA GLY A 244 -29.20 -14.76 19.69
C GLY A 244 -28.11 -13.68 19.75
N PHE A 245 -28.40 -12.51 19.16
CA PHE A 245 -27.40 -11.47 18.88
C PHE A 245 -26.59 -11.01 20.09
N ASN A 246 -27.21 -10.84 21.26
CA ASN A 246 -26.50 -10.33 22.44
C ASN A 246 -25.42 -11.31 22.93
N GLU A 247 -25.73 -12.61 22.97
CA GLU A 247 -24.75 -13.65 23.32
C GLU A 247 -23.60 -13.68 22.31
N MET A 248 -23.90 -13.54 21.00
CA MET A 248 -22.85 -13.46 19.98
C MET A 248 -21.87 -12.32 20.25
N ILE A 249 -22.38 -11.14 20.61
CA ILE A 249 -21.54 -9.98 20.92
C ILE A 249 -20.74 -10.22 22.20
N GLU A 250 -21.36 -10.74 23.26
CA GLU A 250 -20.68 -11.05 24.53
C GLU A 250 -19.52 -12.03 24.33
N GLN A 251 -19.73 -13.09 23.56
CA GLN A 251 -18.67 -14.06 23.23
C GLN A 251 -17.51 -13.41 22.44
N ILE A 252 -17.80 -12.53 21.48
CA ILE A 252 -16.75 -11.79 20.75
C ILE A 252 -15.99 -10.86 21.69
N MET A 253 -16.69 -10.18 22.62
CA MET A 253 -16.07 -9.28 23.60
C MET A 253 -15.16 -10.05 24.57
N GLU A 254 -15.56 -11.24 25.04
CA GLU A 254 -14.75 -12.11 25.91
C GLU A 254 -13.45 -12.57 25.22
N LEU A 255 -13.55 -13.00 23.96
CA LEU A 255 -12.39 -13.35 23.14
C LEU A 255 -11.47 -12.15 22.94
N ALA A 256 -12.04 -10.99 22.58
CA ALA A 256 -11.28 -9.77 22.38
C ALA A 256 -10.56 -9.33 23.67
N GLU A 257 -11.23 -9.38 24.83
CA GLU A 257 -10.64 -9.02 26.11
C GLU A 257 -9.45 -9.93 26.46
N THR A 258 -9.55 -11.23 26.17
CA THR A 258 -8.46 -12.19 26.38
C THR A 258 -7.24 -11.81 25.54
N ARG A 259 -7.43 -11.49 24.25
CA ARG A 259 -6.32 -11.08 23.37
C ARG A 259 -5.77 -9.70 23.71
N LEU A 260 -6.62 -8.75 24.09
CA LEU A 260 -6.19 -7.42 24.49
C LEU A 260 -5.29 -7.45 25.73
N LYS A 261 -5.55 -8.33 26.71
CA LYS A 261 -4.65 -8.53 27.86
C LYS A 261 -3.25 -8.97 27.43
N LYS A 262 -3.13 -9.85 26.44
CA LYS A 262 -1.86 -10.32 25.91
C LYS A 262 -1.15 -9.25 25.09
N LEU A 263 -1.89 -8.54 24.25
CA LEU A 263 -1.33 -7.43 23.48
C LEU A 263 -0.85 -6.30 24.41
N ASP A 264 -1.57 -6.01 25.49
CA ASP A 264 -1.26 -4.90 26.40
C ASP A 264 0.02 -5.09 27.21
N VAL A 265 0.49 -6.33 27.41
CA VAL A 265 1.80 -6.56 28.08
C VAL A 265 2.99 -6.37 27.16
N ARG A 266 2.78 -6.30 25.84
CA ARG A 266 3.86 -6.16 24.85
C ARG A 266 4.47 -4.78 24.94
N ARG A 267 5.78 -4.70 24.75
CA ARG A 267 6.52 -3.43 24.70
C ARG A 267 7.33 -3.37 23.42
N ARG A 268 7.62 -2.15 22.98
CA ARG A 268 8.55 -1.95 21.88
C ARG A 268 9.96 -2.29 22.33
N GLU A 269 10.74 -2.80 21.41
CA GLU A 269 12.16 -3.09 21.55
C GLU A 269 12.91 -2.39 20.41
N THR A 270 14.12 -1.94 20.69
CA THR A 270 15.02 -1.43 19.65
C THR A 270 15.45 -2.60 18.76
N VAL A 271 15.03 -2.58 17.49
CA VAL A 271 15.34 -3.61 16.49
C VAL A 271 16.03 -3.00 15.28
N PRO A 272 16.82 -3.77 14.50
CA PRO A 272 17.47 -3.23 13.31
C PRO A 272 16.45 -2.83 12.24
N ALA A 273 16.74 -1.77 11.48
CA ALA A 273 15.88 -1.28 10.40
C ALA A 273 15.67 -2.31 9.27
N SER A 274 16.52 -3.35 9.20
CA SER A 274 16.36 -4.48 8.28
C SER A 274 15.09 -5.31 8.53
N GLU A 275 14.45 -5.18 9.69
CA GLU A 275 13.18 -5.85 10.01
C GLU A 275 11.97 -5.13 9.40
N LEU A 276 12.15 -3.91 8.88
CA LEU A 276 11.07 -3.17 8.22
C LEU A 276 10.73 -3.79 6.86
N ILE A 277 9.44 -3.88 6.58
CA ILE A 277 8.89 -4.20 5.26
C ILE A 277 8.13 -2.96 4.78
N LEU A 278 8.68 -2.28 3.78
CA LEU A 278 8.08 -1.10 3.14
C LEU A 278 7.48 -1.51 1.78
N GLY A 279 6.24 -1.10 1.52
CA GLY A 279 5.52 -1.34 0.27
C GLY A 279 5.48 -0.13 -0.64
#